data_AF-A0A7S0B2B4-F1
#
_entry.id   AF-A0A7S0B2B4-F1
#
_cell.length_a   1.000
_cell.length_b   1.000
_cell.length_c   1.000
_cell.angle_alpha   90.00
_cell.angle_beta   90.00
_cell.angle_gamma   90.00
#
_symmetry.space_group_name_H-M   'P 1'
#
loop_
_entity.id
_entity.type
_entity.pdbx_description
1 polymer ?
#
loop_
_entity_poly.entity_id
_entity_poly.type
_entity_poly.pdbx_seq_one_letter_code
_entity_poly.pdbx_strand_id
1 'polypeptide(L)'
;LNIHDFLKGYGVKPLTFRGGKDKAPLSLMGEVTEEGKQKIQEMIDHTHVAFKSHVANARPILADSIDSVATGDVWLASDAIKVGLVDRLISSDEYIGERIDKGARVLKLIKYDKRVHLPTFLSSSVGPSPFGHMRVAMKHLREFTNDARRIVSKAASLVDDLEATDISQVAAARAFGVGAMPK
;
A
#
# COMPACT_ATOMS: atom_id res chain seq x y z
N LEU A 1 19.30 -20.85 12.56
CA LEU A 1 20.30 -20.50 13.60
C LEU A 1 19.54 -20.21 14.89
N ASN A 2 19.80 -20.94 15.97
CA ASN A 2 19.20 -20.66 17.27
C ASN A 2 20.20 -19.86 18.13
N ILE A 3 19.92 -18.57 18.35
CA ILE A 3 20.81 -17.68 19.11
C ILE A 3 20.81 -18.06 20.59
N HIS A 4 19.71 -18.61 21.11
CA HIS A 4 19.61 -19.09 22.48
C HIS A 4 20.63 -20.22 22.77
N ASP A 5 20.70 -21.22 21.89
CA ASP A 5 21.64 -22.34 22.04
C ASP A 5 23.09 -21.89 21.92
N PHE A 6 23.36 -20.93 21.04
CA PHE A 6 24.68 -20.32 20.91
C PHE A 6 25.12 -19.62 22.21
N LEU A 7 24.25 -18.80 22.80
CA LEU A 7 24.53 -18.08 24.05
C LEU A 7 24.69 -19.01 25.26
N LYS A 8 23.91 -20.10 25.30
CA LYS A 8 24.01 -21.14 26.32
C LYS A 8 25.39 -21.78 26.36
N GLY A 9 26.03 -21.96 25.20
CA GLY A 9 27.42 -22.45 25.10
C GLY A 9 28.46 -21.54 25.77
N TYR A 10 28.18 -20.24 25.90
CA TYR A 10 29.03 -19.26 26.59
C TYR A 10 28.56 -18.95 28.01
N GLY A 11 27.58 -19.69 28.54
CA GLY A 11 27.05 -19.48 29.89
C GLY A 11 26.13 -18.25 30.03
N VAL A 12 25.71 -17.64 28.93
CA VAL A 12 24.79 -16.49 28.94
C VAL A 12 23.35 -17.01 28.97
N LYS A 13 22.62 -16.72 30.05
CA LYS A 13 21.20 -17.08 30.20
C LYS A 13 20.30 -15.84 30.10
N PRO A 14 19.62 -15.61 28.97
CA PRO A 14 18.67 -14.52 28.84
C PRO A 14 17.44 -14.74 29.73
N LEU A 15 17.06 -13.71 30.48
CA LEU A 15 15.83 -13.69 31.27
C LEU A 15 14.70 -13.14 30.42
N THR A 16 13.62 -13.90 30.28
CA THR A 16 12.46 -13.51 29.46
C THR A 16 11.21 -13.52 30.30
N PHE A 17 10.49 -12.39 30.34
CA PHE A 17 9.21 -12.27 31.03
C PHE A 17 8.10 -12.13 30.00
N ARG A 18 7.02 -12.90 30.15
CA ARG A 18 5.87 -12.90 29.23
C ARG A 18 4.58 -12.76 30.01
N GLY A 19 3.66 -11.93 29.52
CA GLY A 19 2.34 -11.73 30.14
C GLY A 19 1.30 -12.80 29.79
N GLY A 20 1.72 -13.97 29.31
CA GLY A 20 0.88 -15.08 28.88
C GLY A 20 1.71 -16.14 28.16
N LYS A 21 1.33 -17.43 28.27
CA LYS A 21 2.11 -18.57 27.75
C LYS A 21 2.38 -18.46 26.24
N ASP A 22 1.37 -18.03 25.48
CA ASP A 22 1.41 -18.01 24.01
C ASP A 22 1.87 -16.65 23.43
N LYS A 23 2.17 -15.67 24.27
CA LYS A 23 2.66 -14.36 23.81
C LYS A 23 4.11 -14.51 23.36
N ALA A 24 4.36 -14.25 22.07
CA ALA A 24 5.65 -14.43 21.41
C ALA A 24 6.21 -15.86 21.61
N PRO A 25 5.58 -16.91 21.03
CA PRO A 25 5.90 -18.31 21.30
C PRO A 25 7.40 -18.60 21.08
N LEU A 26 7.96 -18.04 20.01
CA LEU A 26 9.40 -18.01 19.73
C LEU A 26 9.94 -16.58 19.85
N SER A 27 11.16 -16.45 20.37
CA SER A 27 11.91 -15.19 20.47
C SER A 27 13.36 -15.43 20.09
N LEU A 28 14.05 -14.42 19.57
CA LEU A 28 15.46 -14.52 19.18
C LEU A 28 16.36 -14.93 20.35
N MET A 29 16.10 -14.40 21.55
CA MET A 29 16.88 -14.70 22.76
C MET A 29 16.18 -15.71 23.69
N GLY A 30 14.90 -16.00 23.46
CA GLY A 30 14.12 -16.91 24.32
C GLY A 30 14.43 -18.37 24.04
N GLU A 31 14.16 -19.22 25.01
CA GLU A 31 14.23 -20.67 24.82
C GLU A 31 13.22 -21.13 23.77
N VAL A 32 13.65 -22.04 22.89
CA VAL A 32 12.84 -22.59 21.81
C VAL A 32 12.19 -23.87 22.31
N THR A 33 10.96 -23.79 22.84
CA THR A 33 10.22 -24.96 23.32
C THR A 33 9.43 -25.65 22.20
N GLU A 34 9.11 -26.94 22.37
CA GLU A 34 8.31 -27.68 21.39
C GLU A 34 6.89 -27.14 21.26
N GLU A 35 6.27 -26.71 22.36
CA GLU A 35 4.94 -26.08 22.31
C GLU A 35 4.98 -24.75 21.54
N GLY A 36 6.07 -23.97 21.72
CA GLY A 36 6.28 -22.73 20.99
C GLY A 36 6.44 -22.95 19.48
N LYS A 37 7.16 -24.01 19.08
CA LYS A 37 7.30 -24.40 17.67
C LYS A 37 5.96 -24.83 17.09
N GLN A 38 5.23 -25.71 17.78
CA GLN A 38 3.92 -26.19 17.34
C GLN A 38 2.94 -25.02 17.16
N LYS A 39 2.93 -24.07 18.09
CA LYS A 39 2.03 -22.91 17.98
C LYS A 39 2.35 -22.03 16.77
N ILE A 40 3.64 -21.82 16.47
CA ILE A 40 4.06 -21.07 15.28
C ILE A 40 3.72 -21.83 14.01
N GLN A 41 3.91 -23.14 13.98
CA GLN A 41 3.53 -23.96 12.83
C GLN A 41 2.02 -23.86 12.55
N GLU A 42 1.19 -24.00 13.58
CA GLU A 42 -0.27 -23.83 13.49
C GLU A 42 -0.64 -22.44 12.92
N MET A 43 0.04 -21.38 13.37
CA MET A 43 -0.18 -20.02 12.85
C MET A 43 0.21 -19.89 11.37
N ILE A 44 1.31 -20.52 10.95
CA ILE A 44 1.75 -20.52 9.55
C ILE A 44 0.73 -21.28 8.69
N ASP A 45 0.31 -22.46 9.14
CA ASP A 45 -0.66 -23.30 8.42
C ASP A 45 -2.00 -22.59 8.26
N HIS A 46 -2.50 -21.97 9.34
CA HIS A 46 -3.73 -21.18 9.31
C HIS A 46 -3.63 -19.98 8.34
N THR A 47 -2.49 -19.28 8.36
CA THR A 47 -2.22 -18.18 7.42
C THR A 47 -2.20 -18.68 5.98
N HIS A 48 -1.59 -19.84 5.75
CA HIS A 48 -1.50 -20.44 4.42
C HIS A 48 -2.86 -20.88 3.89
N VAL A 49 -3.72 -21.48 4.73
CA VAL A 49 -5.11 -21.78 4.39
C VAL A 49 -5.87 -20.52 4.01
N ALA A 50 -5.77 -19.46 4.82
CA ALA A 50 -6.42 -18.18 4.53
C ALA A 50 -5.94 -17.57 3.19
N PHE A 51 -4.64 -17.67 2.90
CA PHE A 51 -4.07 -17.26 1.62
C PHE A 51 -4.67 -18.05 0.44
N LYS A 52 -4.71 -19.39 0.52
CA LYS A 52 -5.31 -20.23 -0.53
C LYS A 52 -6.79 -19.89 -0.77
N SER A 53 -7.56 -19.71 0.30
CA SER A 53 -8.96 -19.29 0.20
C SER A 53 -9.11 -17.92 -0.47
N HIS A 54 -8.24 -16.95 -0.15
CA HIS A 54 -8.25 -15.64 -0.78
C HIS A 54 -8.00 -15.73 -2.30
N VAL A 55 -6.99 -16.51 -2.71
CA VAL A 55 -6.67 -16.71 -4.13
C VAL A 55 -7.80 -17.44 -4.86
N ALA A 56 -8.35 -18.51 -4.29
CA ALA A 56 -9.46 -19.26 -4.89
C ALA A 56 -10.73 -18.40 -5.06
N ASN A 57 -11.04 -17.52 -4.09
CA ASN A 57 -12.16 -16.59 -4.19
C ASN A 57 -11.95 -15.54 -5.29
N ALA A 58 -10.72 -15.03 -5.43
CA ALA A 58 -10.39 -14.07 -6.49
C ALA A 58 -10.32 -14.75 -7.88
N ARG A 59 -9.97 -16.03 -7.93
CA ARG A 59 -9.84 -16.83 -9.14
C ARG A 59 -10.53 -18.19 -9.01
N PRO A 60 -11.84 -18.26 -9.26
CA PRO A 60 -12.61 -19.50 -9.16
C PRO A 60 -12.08 -20.64 -10.05
N ILE A 61 -11.43 -20.30 -11.18
CA ILE A 61 -10.78 -21.27 -12.08
C ILE A 61 -9.70 -22.12 -11.38
N LEU A 62 -9.15 -21.64 -10.25
CA LEU A 62 -8.12 -22.33 -9.47
C LEU A 62 -8.66 -23.07 -8.25
N ALA A 63 -9.97 -23.04 -7.98
CA ALA A 63 -10.52 -23.60 -6.74
C ALA A 63 -10.14 -25.08 -6.54
N ASP A 64 -10.16 -25.87 -7.62
CA ASP A 64 -9.85 -27.32 -7.57
C ASP A 64 -8.35 -27.62 -7.64
N SER A 65 -7.52 -26.68 -8.11
CA SER A 65 -6.08 -26.87 -8.32
C SER A 65 -5.20 -25.97 -7.47
N ILE A 66 -5.76 -25.30 -6.46
CA ILE A 66 -5.01 -24.31 -5.66
C ILE A 66 -3.82 -24.93 -4.93
N ASP A 67 -3.94 -26.19 -4.50
CA ASP A 67 -2.89 -26.90 -3.77
C ASP A 67 -1.66 -27.21 -4.63
N SER A 68 -1.81 -27.39 -5.95
CA SER A 68 -0.66 -27.59 -6.85
C SER A 68 0.06 -26.29 -7.21
N VAL A 69 -0.60 -25.15 -6.99
CA VAL A 69 -0.11 -23.82 -7.36
C VAL A 69 0.47 -23.08 -6.15
N ALA A 70 -0.11 -23.25 -4.97
CA ALA A 70 0.25 -22.58 -3.73
C ALA A 70 1.29 -23.37 -2.91
N THR A 71 2.34 -23.89 -3.56
CA THR A 71 3.41 -24.68 -2.92
C THR A 71 4.49 -23.83 -2.23
N GLY A 72 4.50 -22.52 -2.50
CA GLY A 72 5.57 -21.60 -2.11
C GLY A 72 6.62 -21.37 -3.20
N ASP A 73 6.45 -22.00 -4.37
CA ASP A 73 7.30 -21.80 -5.53
C ASP A 73 7.08 -20.43 -6.19
N VAL A 74 8.11 -19.97 -6.92
CA VAL A 74 8.05 -18.73 -7.70
C VAL A 74 7.66 -19.07 -9.13
N TRP A 75 6.60 -18.42 -9.62
CA TRP A 75 6.13 -18.60 -11.00
C TRP A 75 6.72 -17.54 -11.93
N LEU A 76 7.29 -17.97 -13.06
CA LEU A 76 7.58 -17.05 -14.16
C LEU A 76 6.26 -16.56 -14.75
N ALA A 77 6.22 -15.29 -15.15
CA ALA A 77 5.02 -14.64 -15.67
C ALA A 77 4.33 -15.42 -16.82
N SER A 78 5.12 -16.03 -17.72
CA SER A 78 4.60 -16.85 -18.82
C SER A 78 3.94 -18.16 -18.36
N ASP A 79 4.43 -18.75 -17.27
CA ASP A 79 3.87 -19.98 -16.73
C ASP A 79 2.68 -19.70 -15.82
N ALA A 80 2.71 -18.56 -15.11
CA ALA A 80 1.61 -18.06 -14.31
C ALA A 80 0.32 -17.88 -15.13
N ILE A 81 0.43 -17.49 -16.41
CA ILE A 81 -0.74 -17.47 -17.32
C ILE A 81 -1.31 -18.88 -17.53
N LYS A 82 -0.45 -19.86 -17.81
CA LYS A 82 -0.87 -21.24 -18.13
C LYS A 82 -1.61 -21.89 -16.96
N VAL A 83 -1.16 -21.59 -15.73
CA VAL A 83 -1.80 -22.08 -14.50
C VAL A 83 -2.90 -21.16 -14.00
N GLY A 84 -3.29 -20.12 -14.74
CA GLY A 84 -4.40 -19.24 -14.40
C GLY A 84 -4.15 -18.28 -13.22
N LEU A 85 -2.90 -18.09 -12.80
CA LEU A 85 -2.51 -17.10 -11.79
C LEU A 85 -2.45 -15.67 -12.34
N VAL A 86 -2.39 -15.49 -13.66
CA VAL A 86 -2.33 -14.19 -14.32
C VAL A 86 -3.22 -14.22 -15.55
N ASP A 87 -3.98 -13.16 -15.78
CA ASP A 87 -4.93 -13.10 -16.90
C ASP A 87 -4.23 -12.72 -18.21
N ARG A 88 -3.26 -11.79 -18.15
CA ARG A 88 -2.50 -11.31 -19.32
C ARG A 88 -1.18 -10.65 -18.90
N LEU A 89 -0.18 -10.69 -19.79
CA LEU A 89 1.06 -9.93 -19.66
C LEU A 89 1.02 -8.69 -20.54
N ILE A 90 1.16 -7.53 -19.90
CA ILE A 90 1.25 -6.21 -20.53
C ILE A 90 2.15 -5.32 -19.66
N SER A 91 2.71 -4.28 -20.27
CA SER A 91 3.40 -3.23 -19.52
C SER A 91 2.42 -2.32 -18.79
N SER A 92 2.93 -1.55 -17.81
CA SER A 92 2.14 -0.54 -17.10
C SER A 92 1.57 0.51 -18.03
N ASP A 93 2.33 0.90 -19.05
CA ASP A 93 1.97 2.00 -19.95
C ASP A 93 0.84 1.56 -20.90
N GLU A 94 0.90 0.32 -21.41
CA GLU A 94 -0.18 -0.28 -22.19
C GLU A 94 -1.46 -0.41 -21.36
N TYR A 95 -1.36 -0.87 -20.11
CA TYR A 95 -2.52 -0.96 -19.22
C TYR A 95 -3.18 0.40 -19.00
N ILE A 96 -2.38 1.44 -18.71
CA ILE A 96 -2.88 2.80 -18.50
C ILE A 96 -3.52 3.33 -19.79
N GLY A 97 -2.88 3.12 -20.95
CA GLY A 97 -3.42 3.49 -22.25
C GLY A 97 -4.78 2.86 -22.52
N GLU A 98 -4.90 1.54 -22.33
CA GLU A 98 -6.18 0.84 -22.49
C GLU A 98 -7.27 1.35 -21.54
N ARG A 99 -6.91 1.76 -20.32
CA ARG A 99 -7.85 2.36 -19.38
C ARG A 99 -8.31 3.74 -19.83
N ILE A 100 -7.41 4.56 -20.36
CA ILE A 100 -7.74 5.88 -20.94
C ILE A 100 -8.68 5.73 -22.13
N ASP A 101 -8.40 4.78 -23.03
CA ASP A 101 -9.24 4.50 -24.20
C ASP A 101 -10.64 4.04 -23.80
N LYS A 102 -10.77 3.34 -22.67
CA LYS A 102 -12.05 2.95 -22.05
C LYS A 102 -12.74 4.07 -21.27
N GLY A 103 -12.19 5.30 -21.30
CA GLY A 103 -12.77 6.48 -20.65
C GLY A 103 -12.35 6.68 -19.19
N ALA A 104 -11.37 5.94 -18.68
CA ALA A 104 -10.87 6.16 -17.32
C ALA A 104 -10.08 7.47 -17.24
N ARG A 105 -10.38 8.29 -16.22
CA ARG A 105 -9.60 9.49 -15.91
C ARG A 105 -8.30 9.09 -15.21
N VAL A 106 -7.17 9.34 -15.86
CA VAL A 106 -5.84 9.04 -15.31
C VAL A 106 -5.16 10.33 -14.84
N LEU A 107 -4.72 10.34 -13.59
CA LEU A 107 -4.02 11.48 -12.98
C LEU A 107 -2.54 11.16 -12.79
N LYS A 108 -1.66 12.02 -13.30
CA LYS A 108 -0.22 11.92 -13.08
C LYS A 108 0.17 12.74 -11.85
N LEU A 109 0.56 12.05 -10.77
CA LEU A 109 1.13 12.68 -9.59
C LEU A 109 2.57 13.13 -9.88
N ILE A 110 2.80 14.44 -9.84
CA ILE A 110 4.14 15.03 -9.94
C ILE A 110 4.57 15.41 -8.52
N LYS A 111 5.50 14.64 -7.95
CA LYS A 111 6.07 14.96 -6.63
C LYS A 111 6.87 16.25 -6.75
N TYR A 112 6.41 17.30 -6.09
CA TYR A 112 7.10 18.58 -6.04
C TYR A 112 7.98 18.63 -4.79
N ASP A 113 9.27 18.38 -4.95
CA ASP A 113 10.25 18.50 -3.86
C ASP A 113 10.79 19.94 -3.83
N LYS A 114 10.10 20.83 -3.12
CA LYS A 114 10.63 22.16 -2.79
C LYS A 114 11.63 21.96 -1.65
N ARG A 115 12.93 21.87 -1.96
CA ARG A 115 13.98 21.91 -0.95
C ARG A 115 13.95 23.28 -0.26
N VAL A 116 13.28 23.36 0.88
CA VAL A 116 13.32 24.56 1.71
C VAL A 116 14.69 24.56 2.40
N HIS A 117 15.62 25.33 1.85
CA HIS A 117 16.93 25.52 2.45
C HIS A 117 16.75 26.33 3.75
N LEU A 118 16.77 25.64 4.90
CA LEU A 118 16.65 26.23 6.25
C LEU A 118 17.56 27.47 6.46
N PRO A 119 18.75 27.57 5.83
CA PRO A 119 19.58 28.77 5.94
C PRO A 119 18.98 30.05 5.32
N THR A 120 17.96 30.01 4.44
CA THR A 120 17.30 31.26 4.01
C THR A 120 16.43 31.86 5.12
N PHE A 121 15.92 31.02 6.02
CA PHE A 121 15.14 31.46 7.18
C PHE A 121 16.04 31.92 8.34
N LEU A 122 17.21 31.30 8.51
CA LEU A 122 18.14 31.62 9.60
C LEU A 122 19.22 32.65 9.22
N SER A 123 19.55 32.84 7.93
CA SER A 123 20.58 33.81 7.51
C SER A 123 20.13 35.27 7.64
N SER A 124 18.84 35.54 7.81
CA SER A 124 18.31 36.86 8.16
C SER A 124 18.44 37.20 9.65
N SER A 125 18.95 36.28 10.49
CA SER A 125 19.13 36.51 11.94
C SER A 125 20.36 37.34 12.32
N VAL A 126 21.13 37.86 11.35
CA VAL A 126 22.30 38.73 11.60
C VAL A 126 22.09 40.09 10.91
N GLY A 127 21.17 40.91 11.42
CA GLY A 127 20.96 42.28 10.93
C GLY A 127 20.01 43.12 11.81
N PRO A 128 20.28 44.41 12.04
CA PRO A 128 19.70 45.19 13.13
C PRO A 128 18.36 45.83 12.71
N SER A 129 17.25 45.09 12.67
CA SER A 129 15.92 45.69 12.84
C SER A 129 14.84 44.63 13.11
N PRO A 130 14.15 44.64 14.27
CA PRO A 130 13.14 43.63 14.59
C PRO A 130 11.86 43.73 13.74
N PHE A 131 11.59 44.87 13.09
CA PHE A 131 10.35 45.09 12.32
C PHE A 131 10.41 44.70 10.84
N GLY A 132 11.60 44.63 10.22
CA GLY A 132 11.74 44.23 8.81
C GLY A 132 11.56 42.72 8.60
N HIS A 133 12.05 41.93 9.56
CA HIS A 133 12.10 40.46 9.50
C HIS A 133 10.72 39.81 9.61
N MET A 134 9.84 40.35 10.45
CA MET A 134 8.46 39.89 10.56
C MET A 134 7.71 40.11 9.23
N ARG A 135 8.07 41.14 8.45
CA ARG A 135 7.47 41.42 7.14
C ARG A 135 7.89 40.40 6.07
N VAL A 136 9.15 39.96 6.08
CA VAL A 136 9.68 38.93 5.16
C VAL A 136 9.15 37.55 5.52
N ALA A 137 9.14 37.20 6.81
CA ALA A 137 8.52 35.96 7.29
C ALA A 137 7.02 35.92 6.97
N MET A 138 6.30 37.02 7.19
CA MET A 138 4.88 37.15 6.81
C MET A 138 4.67 37.10 5.29
N LYS A 139 5.59 37.64 4.48
CA LYS A 139 5.52 37.55 3.01
C LYS A 139 5.63 36.09 2.56
N HIS A 140 6.60 35.34 3.06
CA HIS A 140 6.75 33.92 2.72
C HIS A 140 5.62 33.05 3.29
N LEU A 141 5.09 33.37 4.48
CA LEU A 141 3.91 32.70 5.02
C LEU A 141 2.66 32.99 4.19
N ARG A 142 2.52 34.22 3.67
CA ARG A 142 1.44 34.62 2.77
C ARG A 142 1.57 33.95 1.39
N GLU A 143 2.78 33.88 0.85
CA GLU A 143 3.06 33.15 -0.40
C GLU A 143 2.77 31.65 -0.24
N PHE A 144 3.20 31.05 0.86
CA PHE A 144 2.92 29.65 1.18
C PHE A 144 1.42 29.37 1.32
N THR A 145 0.68 30.21 2.05
CA THR A 145 -0.77 30.05 2.23
C THR A 145 -1.54 30.28 0.92
N ASN A 146 -1.09 31.20 0.06
CA ASN A 146 -1.66 31.41 -1.27
C ASN A 146 -1.39 30.22 -2.21
N ASP A 147 -0.16 29.68 -2.22
CA ASP A 147 0.20 28.49 -2.99
C ASP A 147 -0.62 27.27 -2.53
N ALA A 148 -0.74 27.07 -1.22
CA ALA A 148 -1.56 26.00 -0.64
C ALA A 148 -3.04 26.16 -1.03
N ARG A 149 -3.60 27.38 -0.90
CA ARG A 149 -4.99 27.66 -1.30
C ARG A 149 -5.20 27.42 -2.79
N ARG A 150 -4.25 27.78 -3.66
CA ARG A 150 -4.33 27.56 -5.11
C ARG A 150 -4.28 26.08 -5.49
N ILE A 151 -3.46 25.29 -4.78
CA ILE A 151 -3.41 23.83 -4.97
C ILE A 151 -4.73 23.21 -4.51
N VAL A 152 -5.25 23.60 -3.34
CA VAL A 152 -6.54 23.11 -2.83
C VAL A 152 -7.70 23.52 -3.73
N SER A 153 -7.74 24.75 -4.24
CA SER A 153 -8.81 25.20 -5.16
C SER A 153 -8.73 24.50 -6.52
N LYS A 154 -7.52 24.22 -7.01
CA LYS A 154 -7.33 23.46 -8.25
C LYS A 154 -7.69 21.98 -8.06
N ALA A 155 -7.41 21.41 -6.90
CA ALA A 155 -7.86 20.06 -6.55
C ALA A 155 -9.39 20.00 -6.40
N ALA A 156 -9.99 20.99 -5.73
CA ALA A 156 -11.45 21.09 -5.54
C ALA A 156 -12.19 21.21 -6.87
N SER A 157 -11.76 22.12 -7.76
CA SER A 157 -12.36 22.23 -9.10
C SER A 157 -12.23 20.94 -9.93
N LEU A 158 -11.13 20.21 -9.82
CA LEU A 158 -10.99 18.91 -10.47
C LEU A 158 -11.92 17.83 -9.88
N VAL A 159 -12.27 17.95 -8.60
CA VAL A 159 -13.26 17.10 -7.89
C VAL A 159 -14.69 17.49 -8.28
N ASP A 160 -15.00 18.78 -8.39
CA ASP A 160 -16.30 19.25 -8.87
C ASP A 160 -16.54 18.81 -10.34
N ASP A 161 -15.49 18.85 -11.17
CA ASP A 161 -15.51 18.32 -12.54
C ASP A 161 -15.64 16.78 -12.58
N LEU A 162 -15.26 16.06 -11.51
CA LEU A 162 -15.50 14.60 -11.35
C LEU A 162 -16.97 14.32 -11.06
N GLU A 163 -17.57 15.04 -10.11
CA GLU A 163 -18.97 14.85 -9.72
C GLU A 163 -19.95 15.25 -10.85
N ALA A 164 -19.64 16.29 -11.61
CA ALA A 164 -20.48 16.72 -12.74
C ALA A 164 -20.51 15.70 -13.90
N THR A 165 -19.45 14.90 -14.06
CA THR A 165 -19.36 13.92 -15.16
C THR A 165 -20.03 12.58 -14.79
N ASP A 166 -20.05 12.21 -13.51
CA ASP A 166 -20.55 10.91 -13.04
C ASP A 166 -22.10 10.84 -12.96
N ILE A 167 -22.77 11.96 -12.65
CA ILE A 167 -24.24 11.99 -12.52
C ILE A 167 -24.95 11.83 -13.88
N SER A 168 -24.39 12.37 -14.96
CA SER A 168 -24.99 12.28 -16.30
C SER A 168 -24.83 10.89 -16.94
N GLN A 169 -23.71 10.21 -16.71
CA GLN A 169 -23.41 8.89 -17.28
C GLN A 169 -24.05 7.74 -16.50
N VAL A 170 -24.09 7.81 -15.16
CA VAL A 170 -24.75 6.79 -14.32
C VAL A 170 -26.28 6.83 -14.45
N ALA A 171 -26.87 8.02 -14.66
CA ALA A 171 -28.30 8.16 -14.94
C ALA A 171 -28.70 7.59 -16.31
N ALA A 172 -27.86 7.77 -17.34
CA ALA A 172 -28.09 7.20 -18.67
C ALA A 172 -27.95 5.66 -18.69
N ALA A 173 -26.98 5.11 -17.93
CA ALA A 173 -26.78 3.66 -17.82
C ALA A 173 -27.92 2.94 -17.07
N ARG A 174 -28.59 3.60 -16.11
CA ARG A 174 -29.75 3.04 -15.40
C ARG A 174 -31.04 3.07 -16.22
N ALA A 175 -31.19 4.02 -17.15
CA ALA A 175 -32.38 4.12 -17.99
C ALA A 175 -32.46 3.06 -19.10
N PHE A 176 -31.33 2.46 -19.50
CA PHE A 176 -31.26 1.45 -20.57
C PHE A 176 -31.26 -0.02 -20.09
N GLY A 177 -31.29 -0.27 -18.77
CA GLY A 177 -31.09 -1.61 -18.19
C GLY A 177 -32.34 -2.45 -17.90
N VAL A 178 -33.54 -2.01 -18.27
CA VAL A 178 -34.79 -2.78 -18.03
C VAL A 178 -35.49 -3.04 -19.36
N GLY A 179 -35.06 -4.09 -20.07
CA GLY A 179 -35.70 -4.49 -21.32
C GLY A 179 -35.11 -5.74 -21.96
N ALA A 180 -35.76 -6.89 -21.69
CA ALA A 180 -35.83 -8.10 -22.51
C ALA A 180 -34.57 -8.97 -22.74
N MET A 181 -34.58 -10.18 -22.14
CA MET A 181 -33.96 -11.38 -22.72
C MET A 181 -35.00 -12.12 -23.57
N PRO A 182 -34.69 -12.59 -24.80
CA PRO A 182 -35.39 -13.71 -25.41
C PRO A 182 -34.64 -15.03 -25.16
N LYS A 183 -35.43 -16.11 -25.16
CA LYS A 183 -35.03 -17.52 -24.94
C LYS A 183 -34.08 -18.06 -25.99
#